data_AF-A0A7M3P2D0-F1
#
_entry.id   AF-A0A7M3P2D0-F1
#
_cell.length_a   1.000
_cell.length_b   1.000
_cell.length_c   1.000
_cell.angle_alpha   90.00
_cell.angle_beta   90.00
_cell.angle_gamma   90.00
#
_symmetry.space_group_name_H-M   'P 1'
#
loop_
_entity.id
_entity.type
_entity.pdbx_description
1 polymer ?
#
loop_
_entity_poly.entity_id
_entity_poly.type
_entity_poly.pdbx_seq_one_letter_code
_entity_poly.pdbx_strand_id
1 'polypeptide(L)' 'MTGPTPATTANAQICRDCDGFASAKVTLGGRDRIGHLRTVTAHCPACHGTGTASARRPRPMDWAVAA' A
#
# COMPACT_ATOMS: atom_id res chain seq x y z
N MET A 1 -28.31 -5.70 29.32
CA MET A 1 -27.66 -6.48 28.24
C MET A 1 -26.98 -5.50 27.30
N THR A 2 -25.69 -5.22 27.48
CA THR A 2 -24.92 -4.44 26.52
C THR A 2 -24.18 -5.43 25.64
N GLY A 3 -24.74 -5.74 24.48
CA GLY A 3 -24.04 -6.56 23.48
C GLY A 3 -22.90 -5.77 22.83
N PRO A 4 -21.87 -6.43 22.29
CA PRO A 4 -20.80 -5.74 21.59
C PRO A 4 -21.36 -5.02 20.36
N THR A 5 -21.12 -3.71 20.26
CA THR A 5 -21.42 -2.94 19.05
C THR A 5 -20.67 -3.57 17.87
N PRO A 6 -21.34 -3.91 16.75
CA PRO A 6 -20.65 -4.44 15.59
C PRO A 6 -19.66 -3.38 15.08
N ALA A 7 -18.38 -3.74 15.03
CA ALA A 7 -17.37 -2.91 14.40
C ALA A 7 -17.66 -2.82 12.90
N THR A 8 -17.68 -1.62 12.34
CA THR A 8 -17.77 -1.44 10.89
C THR A 8 -16.46 -1.96 10.27
N THR A 9 -16.50 -3.15 9.71
CA THR A 9 -15.42 -3.66 8.86
C THR A 9 -15.50 -2.92 7.53
N ALA A 10 -14.76 -1.82 7.41
CA ALA A 10 -14.50 -1.23 6.10
C ALA A 10 -13.68 -2.25 5.30
N ASN A 11 -14.26 -2.76 4.22
CA ASN A 11 -13.50 -3.56 3.26
C ASN A 11 -12.35 -2.68 2.74
N ALA A 12 -11.12 -3.03 3.10
CA ALA A 12 -9.95 -2.34 2.61
C ALA A 12 -9.89 -2.52 1.08
N GLN A 13 -9.90 -1.39 0.37
CA GLN A 13 -9.79 -1.38 -1.08
C GLN A 13 -8.35 -1.74 -1.45
N ILE A 14 -8.15 -2.73 -2.33
CA ILE A 14 -6.82 -3.13 -2.79
C ILE A 14 -6.24 -2.02 -3.66
N CYS A 15 -4.94 -1.72 -3.50
CA CYS A 15 -4.26 -0.77 -4.39
C CYS A 15 -4.15 -1.36 -5.80
N ARG A 16 -4.70 -0.67 -6.80
CA ARG A 16 -4.67 -1.09 -8.22
C ARG A 16 -3.29 -1.05 -8.86
N ASP A 17 -2.39 -0.18 -8.38
CA ASP A 17 -1.06 -0.04 -8.98
C ASP A 17 -0.12 -1.20 -8.63
N CYS A 18 -0.37 -1.90 -7.52
CA CYS A 18 0.45 -3.03 -7.07
C CYS A 18 -0.35 -4.31 -6.81
N ASP A 19 -1.66 -4.30 -7.05
CA ASP A 19 -2.59 -5.41 -6.83
C ASP A 19 -2.47 -6.07 -5.45
N GLY A 20 -2.15 -5.28 -4.42
CA GLY A 20 -1.95 -5.75 -3.05
C GLY A 20 -0.52 -6.21 -2.71
N PHE A 21 0.37 -6.38 -3.69
CA PHE A 21 1.80 -6.69 -3.49
C PHE A 21 2.65 -5.43 -3.31
N ALA A 22 2.38 -4.68 -2.24
CA ALA A 22 2.94 -3.34 -2.09
C ALA A 22 4.42 -3.27 -1.69
N SER A 23 5.08 -4.39 -1.41
CA SER A 23 6.48 -4.40 -1.00
C SER A 23 7.25 -5.59 -1.60
N ALA A 24 8.48 -5.35 -2.01
CA ALA A 24 9.40 -6.38 -2.49
C ALA A 24 10.78 -6.23 -1.82
N LYS A 25 11.44 -7.36 -1.54
CA LYS A 25 12.84 -7.38 -1.13
C LYS A 25 13.72 -7.54 -2.36
N VAL A 26 14.64 -6.60 -2.55
CA VAL A 26 15.57 -6.60 -3.68
C VAL A 26 16.98 -6.76 -3.12
N THR A 27 17.64 -7.86 -3.49
CA THR A 27 19.07 -8.01 -3.22
C THR A 27 19.84 -7.20 -4.24
N LEU A 28 20.56 -6.20 -3.75
CA LEU A 28 21.51 -5.45 -4.53
C LEU A 28 22.70 -6.36 -4.82
N GLY A 29 23.18 -6.34 -6.07
CA GLY A 29 24.38 -7.07 -6.46
C GLY A 29 25.60 -6.64 -5.63
N GLY A 30 26.55 -7.57 -5.50
CA GLY A 30 27.75 -7.37 -4.70
C GLY A 30 27.56 -7.72 -3.22
N ARG A 31 28.70 -7.92 -2.56
CA ARG A 31 28.77 -8.17 -1.12
C ARG A 31 29.44 -6.96 -0.47
N ASP A 32 29.06 -6.64 0.76
CA ASP A 32 29.80 -5.65 1.53
C ASP A 32 31.21 -6.17 1.89
N ARG A 33 32.01 -5.33 2.55
CA ARG A 33 33.39 -5.68 2.91
C ARG A 33 33.51 -6.89 3.86
N ILE A 34 32.41 -7.26 4.50
CA ILE A 34 32.31 -8.37 5.46
C ILE A 34 31.67 -9.60 4.78
N GLY A 35 31.23 -9.47 3.53
CA GLY A 35 30.69 -10.56 2.72
C GLY A 35 29.18 -10.66 2.72
N HIS A 36 28.45 -9.73 3.35
CA HIS A 36 26.99 -9.77 3.38
C HIS A 36 26.37 -9.23 2.10
N LEU A 37 25.27 -9.87 1.67
CA LEU A 37 24.43 -9.36 0.60
C LEU A 37 23.63 -8.16 1.10
N ARG A 38 23.63 -7.08 0.33
CA ARG A 38 22.82 -5.90 0.65
C ARG A 38 21.41 -6.13 0.12
N THR A 39 20.42 -6.06 0.99
CA THR A 39 19.01 -6.18 0.60
C THR A 39 18.28 -4.90 0.95
N VAL A 40 17.57 -4.34 -0.02
CA VAL A 40 16.69 -3.18 0.17
C VAL A 40 15.23 -3.60 0.07
N THR A 41 14.34 -2.79 0.64
CA THR A 41 12.89 -2.98 0.50
C THR A 41 12.38 -1.90 -0.42
N ALA A 42 11.79 -2.29 -1.55
CA ALA A 42 11.06 -1.40 -2.43
C ALA A 42 9.58 -1.42 -2.01
N HIS A 43 8.98 -0.23 -1.94
CA HIS A 43 7.55 -0.07 -1.66
C HIS A 43 6.85 0.52 -2.88
N CYS A 44 5.59 0.13 -3.10
CA CYS A 44 4.74 0.76 -4.09
C CYS A 44 4.58 2.26 -3.74
N PRO A 45 4.88 3.20 -4.66
CA PRO A 45 4.81 4.62 -4.37
C PRO A 45 3.36 5.13 -4.23
N ALA A 46 2.37 4.44 -4.80
CA ALA A 46 0.97 4.85 -4.75
C ALA A 46 0.29 4.57 -3.40
N CYS A 47 0.68 3.49 -2.72
CA CYS A 47 0.15 3.11 -1.41
C CYS A 47 1.20 3.13 -0.29
N HIS A 48 2.44 3.52 -0.59
CA HIS A 48 3.56 3.56 0.36
C HIS A 48 3.77 2.25 1.13
N GLY A 49 3.51 1.10 0.51
CA GLY A 49 3.73 -0.21 1.12
C GLY A 49 2.53 -0.81 1.84
N THR A 50 1.37 -0.14 1.92
CA THR A 50 0.21 -0.65 2.67
C THR A 50 -0.58 -1.74 1.94
N GLY A 51 -0.44 -1.87 0.61
CA GLY A 51 -1.24 -2.82 -0.19
C GLY A 51 -2.68 -2.39 -0.41
N THR A 52 -3.10 -1.30 0.21
CA THR A 52 -4.48 -0.83 0.22
C THR A 52 -4.53 0.60 -0.27
N ALA A 53 -5.56 0.90 -1.07
CA ALA A 53 -5.96 2.28 -1.26
C ALA A 53 -6.54 2.75 0.08
N SER A 54 -5.96 3.81 0.65
CA SER A 54 -6.69 4.60 1.64
C SER A 54 -8.05 4.94 1.02
N ALA A 55 -9.15 4.78 1.78
CA ALA A 55 -10.49 5.12 1.34
C ALA A 55 -10.48 6.59 0.89
N ARG A 56 -10.23 6.81 -0.40
CA ARG A 56 -9.80 8.10 -0.90
C ARG A 56 -11.03 8.98 -0.83
N ARG A 57 -11.06 9.94 0.10
CA ARG A 57 -11.97 11.08 -0.04
C ARG A 57 -11.69 11.67 -1.43
N PRO A 58 -12.70 11.83 -2.30
CA PRO A 58 -12.48 12.26 -3.68
C PRO A 58 -11.61 13.53 -3.68
N ARG A 59 -10.55 13.47 -4.48
CA ARG A 59 -9.68 14.61 -4.77
C ARG A 59 -10.54 15.64 -5.49
N PRO A 60 -10.62 16.92 -5.07
CA PRO A 60 -11.55 17.92 -5.62
C PRO A 60 -11.31 18.33 -7.10
N MET A 61 -10.64 17.50 -7.90
CA MET A 61 -10.41 17.69 -9.34
C MET A 61 -11.18 16.70 -10.22
N ASP A 62 -12.07 15.87 -9.67
CA ASP A 62 -12.94 14.96 -10.45
C ASP A 62 -14.30 15.56 -10.85
N TRP A 63 -14.58 16.84 -10.56
CA TRP A 63 -15.88 17.48 -10.88
C TRP A 63 -16.08 17.90 -12.35
N ALA A 64 -15.06 17.79 -13.22
CA ALA A 64 -15.13 18.36 -14.57
C ALA A 64 -15.64 17.40 -15.68
N VAL A 65 -16.19 16.23 -15.37
CA VAL A 65 -16.72 15.28 -16.40
C VAL A 65 -18.18 14.90 -16.14
N ALA A 66 -18.97 15.82 -15.60
CA ALA A 66 -20.43 15.71 -15.54
C ALA A 66 -21.05 17.07 -15.90
N ALA A 67 -20.98 17.42 -17.18
CA ALA A 67 -21.79 18.46 -17.82
C ALA A 67 -22.76 17.77 -18.80
#